data_AF-A0A7J4IYV9-F1
#
_entry.id   AF-A0A7J4IYV9-F1
#
_cell.length_a   1.000
_cell.length_b   1.000
_cell.length_c   1.000
_cell.angle_alpha   90.00
_cell.angle_beta   90.00
_cell.angle_gamma   90.00
#
_symmetry.space_group_name_H-M   'P 1'
#
loop_
_entity.id
_entity.type
_entity.pdbx_description
1 polymer ?
#
loop_
_entity_poly.entity_id
_entity_poly.type
_entity_poly.pdbx_seq_one_letter_code
_entity_poly.pdbx_strand_id
1 'polypeptide(L)'
;MKNRFSATILALLALSLLLAGCAQQQTDGNTNAVTTDNNQGNNPTDKVPGSIIKIPGDNENEGSGEGEGNSENNAPDDNSTPQGNDGNNSIDGDNASAVREFSMTAKKWEWEPGTITVNQGDRVRLNIKSVDVAHGILLPDFNVDVKFAAGESATAEFVATKKGAFTFRCNVFCGEGHSGMAGTLIVN
;
A
#
# COMPACT_ATOMS: atom_id res chain seq x y z
N MET A 1 47.82 17.87 -42.61
CA MET A 1 46.99 16.68 -42.89
C MET A 1 45.53 17.08 -42.69
N LYS A 2 44.74 17.09 -43.78
CA LYS A 2 43.34 17.53 -43.80
C LYS A 2 42.50 16.29 -44.07
N ASN A 3 41.87 15.71 -43.04
CA ASN A 3 41.02 14.54 -43.20
C ASN A 3 39.58 14.99 -43.45
N ARG A 4 39.13 14.84 -44.69
CA ARG A 4 37.74 14.96 -45.11
C ARG A 4 37.11 13.57 -45.04
N PHE A 5 36.17 13.35 -44.13
CA PHE A 5 35.27 12.20 -44.21
C PHE A 5 33.89 12.70 -44.64
N SER A 6 33.48 12.15 -45.78
CA SER A 6 32.36 12.55 -46.61
C SER A 6 31.04 12.15 -45.97
N ALA A 7 30.12 13.10 -45.90
CA ALA A 7 28.70 12.86 -45.70
C ALA A 7 28.09 12.38 -47.01
N THR A 8 27.63 11.13 -47.05
CA THR A 8 26.72 10.63 -48.09
C THR A 8 26.14 9.29 -47.62
N ILE A 9 24.87 9.28 -47.25
CA ILE A 9 23.81 8.41 -47.79
C ILE A 9 22.56 8.67 -46.94
N LEU A 10 21.70 9.49 -47.53
CA LEU A 10 20.36 9.84 -47.11
C LEU A 10 19.40 8.89 -47.86
N ALA A 11 18.31 8.52 -47.18
CA ALA A 11 17.02 8.08 -47.72
C ALA A 11 16.90 6.64 -48.27
N LEU A 12 16.07 5.83 -47.58
CA LEU A 12 14.84 5.28 -48.17
C LEU A 12 13.84 4.87 -47.08
N LEU A 13 12.74 5.64 -47.03
CA LEU A 13 11.51 5.42 -46.30
C LEU A 13 10.67 4.30 -46.93
N ALA A 14 10.10 3.43 -46.10
CA ALA A 14 8.78 2.79 -46.29
C ALA A 14 8.34 2.31 -44.89
N LEU A 15 7.56 3.08 -44.12
CA LEU A 15 6.11 3.32 -44.21
C LEU A 15 5.29 2.02 -44.25
N SER A 16 4.88 1.56 -43.07
CA SER A 16 3.74 0.68 -42.85
C SER A 16 2.98 1.13 -41.60
N LEU A 17 2.27 2.24 -41.76
CA LEU A 17 1.02 2.58 -41.06
C LEU A 17 0.04 1.39 -41.24
N LEU A 18 -0.72 0.89 -40.27
CA LEU A 18 -1.80 1.58 -39.56
C LEU A 18 -2.26 0.73 -38.35
N LEU A 19 -2.37 1.34 -37.17
CA LEU A 19 -3.26 0.90 -36.09
C LEU A 19 -4.71 1.27 -36.46
N ALA A 20 -5.69 0.39 -36.19
CA ALA A 20 -7.02 0.70 -35.63
C ALA A 20 -7.99 -0.51 -35.76
N GLY A 21 -8.80 -0.76 -34.72
CA GLY A 21 -9.93 -1.69 -34.73
C GLY A 21 -10.05 -2.49 -33.43
N CYS A 22 -10.34 -1.84 -32.30
CA CYS A 22 -11.70 -1.66 -31.72
C CYS A 22 -12.30 -2.94 -31.12
N ALA A 23 -12.28 -3.04 -29.80
CA ALA A 23 -13.41 -3.53 -29.00
C ALA A 23 -13.18 -3.16 -27.52
N GLN A 24 -13.68 -1.97 -27.15
CA GLN A 24 -14.02 -1.67 -25.78
C GLN A 24 -15.24 -2.53 -25.41
N GLN A 25 -15.24 -3.13 -24.23
CA GLN A 25 -16.48 -3.33 -23.52
C GLN A 25 -16.29 -2.87 -22.07
N GLN A 26 -16.67 -1.61 -21.85
CA GLN A 26 -17.15 -1.15 -20.56
C GLN A 26 -18.37 -2.00 -20.19
N THR A 27 -18.28 -2.72 -19.08
CA THR A 27 -19.46 -3.07 -18.30
C THR A 27 -19.60 -2.03 -17.21
N ASP A 28 -20.42 -1.03 -17.49
CA ASP A 28 -20.91 -0.10 -16.49
C ASP A 28 -21.84 -0.89 -15.56
N GLY A 29 -21.32 -1.31 -14.41
CA GLY A 29 -22.05 -2.04 -13.37
C GLY A 29 -22.16 -1.21 -12.10
N ASN A 30 -22.72 0.00 -12.21
CA ASN A 30 -23.21 0.74 -11.05
C ASN A 30 -24.40 -0.02 -10.45
N THR A 31 -24.16 -0.75 -9.36
CA THR A 31 -25.22 -1.16 -8.43
C THR A 31 -24.80 -0.76 -7.02
N ASN A 32 -25.11 0.49 -6.68
CA ASN A 32 -25.34 0.88 -5.28
C ASN A 32 -26.54 0.09 -4.75
N ALA A 33 -26.28 -1.08 -4.17
CA ALA A 33 -27.21 -1.73 -3.26
C ALA A 33 -26.80 -1.36 -1.83
N VAL A 34 -27.29 -0.20 -1.39
CA VAL A 34 -27.50 0.09 0.02
C VAL A 34 -28.55 -0.91 0.49
N THR A 35 -28.14 -1.90 1.27
CA THR A 35 -29.06 -2.65 2.13
C THR A 35 -28.57 -2.45 3.55
N THR A 36 -29.29 -1.61 4.26
CA THR A 36 -29.34 -1.57 5.71
C THR A 36 -30.06 -2.83 6.16
N ASP A 37 -29.39 -3.73 6.89
CA ASP A 37 -30.06 -4.59 7.86
C ASP A 37 -29.35 -4.50 9.22
N ASN A 38 -30.08 -3.93 10.17
CA ASN A 38 -29.72 -3.99 11.58
C ASN A 38 -30.32 -5.26 12.17
N ASN A 39 -29.47 -6.00 12.88
CA ASN A 39 -29.77 -6.66 14.15
C ASN A 39 -30.77 -7.84 14.17
N GLN A 40 -30.23 -9.05 14.29
CA GLN A 40 -30.65 -10.14 15.21
C GLN A 40 -29.70 -11.32 14.94
N GLY A 41 -28.75 -11.66 15.81
CA GLY A 41 -28.99 -12.33 17.08
C GLY A 41 -29.16 -13.83 16.85
N ASN A 42 -28.13 -14.64 17.18
CA ASN A 42 -28.21 -15.97 17.81
C ASN A 42 -26.88 -16.75 17.71
N ASN A 43 -26.24 -16.91 18.87
CA ASN A 43 -25.10 -17.78 19.17
C ASN A 43 -25.58 -19.23 19.38
N PRO A 44 -24.86 -20.25 18.88
CA PRO A 44 -24.59 -21.39 19.77
C PRO A 44 -23.14 -21.93 19.69
N THR A 45 -22.50 -21.90 20.85
CA THR A 45 -21.60 -22.91 21.45
C THR A 45 -20.14 -23.00 20.98
N ASP A 46 -19.29 -22.28 21.73
CA ASP A 46 -17.90 -22.62 22.02
C ASP A 46 -17.77 -23.98 22.73
N LYS A 47 -16.76 -24.76 22.35
CA LYS A 47 -16.35 -25.97 23.05
C LYS A 47 -14.90 -25.82 23.53
N VAL A 48 -14.73 -25.31 24.75
CA VAL A 48 -13.44 -25.35 25.48
C VAL A 48 -13.65 -26.16 26.77
N PRO A 49 -12.93 -27.28 26.97
CA PRO A 49 -12.99 -28.00 28.24
C PRO A 49 -11.96 -27.47 29.25
N GLY A 50 -12.48 -26.89 30.34
CA GLY A 50 -12.24 -27.35 31.71
C GLY A 50 -10.90 -27.05 32.39
N SER A 51 -10.91 -26.09 33.31
CA SER A 51 -10.41 -26.27 34.69
C SER A 51 -11.00 -25.21 35.62
N ILE A 52 -11.74 -25.66 36.63
CA ILE A 52 -12.47 -24.84 37.61
C ILE A 52 -11.61 -24.73 38.87
N ILE A 53 -11.30 -23.49 39.28
CA ILE A 53 -10.97 -23.16 40.66
C ILE A 53 -12.07 -22.21 41.17
N LYS A 54 -12.64 -22.59 42.31
CA LYS A 54 -13.81 -22.00 42.96
C LYS A 54 -13.37 -20.92 43.96
N ILE A 55 -13.96 -19.73 43.91
CA ILE A 55 -13.92 -18.71 44.97
C ILE A 55 -15.34 -18.14 45.14
N PRO A 56 -15.96 -18.20 46.33
CA PRO A 56 -17.21 -17.49 46.62
C PRO A 56 -16.93 -16.13 47.26
N GLY A 57 -17.75 -15.12 46.92
CA GLY A 57 -17.63 -13.75 47.43
C GLY A 57 -18.68 -12.81 46.83
N ASP A 58 -19.93 -13.07 47.20
CA ASP A 58 -21.05 -12.15 47.43
C ASP A 58 -20.72 -10.63 47.47
N ASN A 59 -21.33 -9.86 46.56
CA ASN A 59 -21.74 -8.48 46.81
C ASN A 59 -22.91 -8.09 45.90
N GLU A 60 -24.03 -7.82 46.55
CA GLU A 60 -25.33 -7.43 46.02
C GLU A 60 -25.39 -5.89 46.07
N ASN A 61 -25.62 -5.23 44.94
CA ASN A 61 -26.02 -3.83 44.95
C ASN A 61 -27.07 -3.58 43.86
N GLU A 62 -28.33 -3.71 44.26
CA GLU A 62 -29.48 -3.19 43.55
C GLU A 62 -29.63 -1.70 43.86
N GLY A 63 -29.95 -0.90 42.83
CA GLY A 63 -30.13 0.54 43.00
C GLY A 63 -30.80 1.19 41.79
N SER A 64 -32.11 0.99 41.70
CA SER A 64 -33.07 1.71 40.85
C SER A 64 -33.11 3.21 41.16
N GLY A 65 -33.23 4.06 40.13
CA GLY A 65 -33.47 5.49 40.29
C GLY A 65 -33.90 6.14 38.99
N GLU A 66 -35.21 6.14 38.74
CA GLU A 66 -35.89 6.94 37.72
C GLU A 66 -35.92 8.42 38.15
N GLY A 67 -35.79 9.33 37.19
CA GLY A 67 -35.84 10.78 37.43
C GLY A 67 -36.12 11.53 36.14
N GLU A 68 -37.42 11.68 35.84
CA GLU A 68 -37.95 12.57 34.81
C GLU A 68 -37.85 14.04 35.24
N GLY A 69 -37.63 14.95 34.29
CA GLY A 69 -37.63 16.40 34.52
C GLY A 69 -37.53 17.21 33.23
N ASN A 70 -38.70 17.51 32.65
CA ASN A 70 -38.91 18.50 31.58
C ASN A 70 -38.52 19.92 32.02
N SER A 71 -38.04 20.76 31.09
CA SER A 71 -38.64 22.09 30.84
C SER A 71 -37.98 22.78 29.65
N GLU A 72 -38.84 23.14 28.70
CA GLU A 72 -38.60 23.94 27.51
C GLU A 72 -38.17 25.37 27.84
N ASN A 73 -37.39 26.00 26.95
CA ASN A 73 -37.40 27.45 26.73
C ASN A 73 -37.16 27.74 25.24
N ASN A 74 -38.19 28.31 24.61
CA ASN A 74 -38.17 28.84 23.25
C ASN A 74 -37.51 30.22 23.21
N ALA A 75 -36.68 30.48 22.20
CA ALA A 75 -36.83 31.59 21.24
C ALA A 75 -35.72 31.56 20.18
N PRO A 76 -36.01 31.93 18.92
CA PRO A 76 -35.01 32.11 17.86
C PRO A 76 -34.59 33.58 17.79
N ASP A 77 -33.29 33.88 17.87
CA ASP A 77 -32.76 35.16 17.43
C ASP A 77 -31.74 35.01 16.30
N ASP A 78 -32.02 35.78 15.27
CA ASP A 78 -31.28 36.01 14.05
C ASP A 78 -30.15 37.00 14.36
N ASN A 79 -28.92 36.63 14.05
CA ASN A 79 -27.97 37.64 13.59
C ASN A 79 -26.91 37.06 12.66
N SER A 80 -27.00 37.47 11.40
CA SER A 80 -26.03 37.22 10.35
C SER A 80 -24.73 38.01 10.58
N THR A 81 -23.61 37.29 10.80
CA THR A 81 -22.18 37.53 10.44
C THR A 81 -21.66 38.97 10.29
N PRO A 82 -20.43 39.31 10.75
CA PRO A 82 -19.23 38.68 10.18
C PRO A 82 -17.99 38.63 11.09
N GLN A 83 -17.40 37.45 11.29
CA GLN A 83 -15.98 37.40 11.61
C GLN A 83 -15.37 36.16 10.98
N GLY A 84 -14.63 36.38 9.89
CA GLY A 84 -13.80 35.38 9.25
C GLY A 84 -12.85 34.81 10.28
N ASN A 85 -13.11 33.58 10.67
CA ASN A 85 -12.08 32.70 11.15
C ASN A 85 -11.33 32.23 9.91
N ASP A 86 -10.29 32.99 9.57
CA ASP A 86 -9.13 32.48 8.84
C ASP A 86 -8.45 31.42 9.72
N GLY A 87 -9.19 30.34 9.98
CA GLY A 87 -8.65 29.06 10.40
C GLY A 87 -7.95 28.50 9.17
N ASN A 88 -6.82 29.10 8.83
CA ASN A 88 -5.78 28.43 8.09
C ASN A 88 -5.27 27.30 8.99
N ASN A 89 -6.08 26.26 9.13
CA ASN A 89 -5.61 24.93 9.44
C ASN A 89 -4.89 24.45 8.18
N SER A 90 -3.75 25.09 7.91
CA SER A 90 -2.68 24.48 7.15
C SER A 90 -2.28 23.28 7.98
N ILE A 91 -2.96 22.17 7.73
CA ILE A 91 -2.51 20.85 8.12
C ILE A 91 -1.13 20.74 7.49
N ASP A 92 -0.14 20.94 8.35
CA ASP A 92 1.19 20.36 8.33
C ASP A 92 1.57 19.77 6.97
N GLY A 93 2.38 20.55 6.24
CA GLY A 93 3.23 20.12 5.13
C GLY A 93 2.79 18.83 4.42
N ASP A 94 2.02 19.03 3.36
CA ASP A 94 1.68 18.07 2.31
C ASP A 94 2.92 17.24 1.90
N ASN A 95 3.17 16.16 2.64
CA ASN A 95 3.96 15.04 2.14
C ASN A 95 2.98 14.23 1.30
N ALA A 96 2.62 14.79 0.15
CA ALA A 96 1.74 14.14 -0.81
C ALA A 96 2.32 12.76 -1.11
N SER A 97 1.54 11.72 -0.82
CA SER A 97 1.83 10.34 -1.20
C SER A 97 2.13 10.31 -2.70
N ALA A 98 3.38 10.05 -3.07
CA ALA A 98 3.82 10.00 -4.45
C ALA A 98 3.96 8.55 -4.92
N VAL A 99 3.78 8.33 -6.23
CA VAL A 99 4.18 7.05 -6.84
C VAL A 99 5.69 7.09 -7.08
N ARG A 100 6.42 6.12 -6.51
CA ARG A 100 7.87 5.95 -6.65
C ARG A 100 8.17 4.65 -7.38
N GLU A 101 8.83 4.75 -8.53
CA GLU A 101 9.24 3.58 -9.30
C GLU A 101 10.76 3.39 -9.26
N PHE A 102 11.21 2.16 -9.06
CA PHE A 102 12.62 1.79 -9.06
C PHE A 102 12.84 0.66 -10.06
N SER A 103 13.87 0.80 -10.91
CA SER A 103 14.39 -0.30 -11.71
C SER A 103 15.53 -0.96 -10.94
N MET A 104 15.41 -2.26 -10.70
CA MET A 104 16.35 -3.03 -9.90
C MET A 104 16.86 -4.25 -10.68
N THR A 105 18.10 -4.63 -10.44
CA THR A 105 18.70 -5.87 -10.93
C THR A 105 18.97 -6.81 -9.77
N ALA A 106 18.58 -8.06 -9.94
CA ALA A 106 18.94 -9.17 -9.07
C ALA A 106 20.03 -9.99 -9.74
N LYS A 107 21.18 -10.09 -9.09
CA LYS A 107 22.28 -10.99 -9.44
C LYS A 107 22.65 -11.79 -8.20
N LYS A 108 23.43 -12.86 -8.35
CA LYS A 108 23.87 -13.72 -7.27
C LYS A 108 24.35 -12.88 -6.09
N TRP A 109 23.57 -12.98 -5.02
CA TRP A 109 23.86 -12.45 -3.69
C TRP A 109 23.82 -10.93 -3.56
N GLU A 110 23.35 -10.20 -4.58
CA GLU A 110 23.35 -8.74 -4.60
C GLU A 110 22.11 -8.17 -5.30
N TRP A 111 21.65 -7.03 -4.78
CA TRP A 111 20.63 -6.19 -5.39
C TRP A 111 21.26 -4.89 -5.89
N GLU A 112 20.82 -4.41 -7.05
CA GLU A 112 21.29 -3.15 -7.62
C GLU A 112 20.10 -2.30 -8.10
N PRO A 113 19.78 -1.16 -7.45
CA PRO A 113 20.39 -0.67 -6.23
C PRO A 113 20.14 -1.57 -5.02
N GLY A 114 21.12 -1.65 -4.12
CA GLY A 114 21.00 -2.39 -2.85
C GLY A 114 20.27 -1.63 -1.75
N THR A 115 20.03 -0.33 -1.95
CA THR A 115 19.28 0.52 -1.05
C THR A 115 18.33 1.41 -1.84
N ILE A 116 17.08 1.49 -1.41
CA ILE A 116 16.06 2.37 -1.96
C ILE A 116 15.51 3.26 -0.84
N THR A 117 15.24 4.53 -1.15
CA THR A 117 14.76 5.52 -0.18
C THR A 117 13.47 6.14 -0.69
N VAL A 118 12.46 6.18 0.17
CA VAL A 118 11.12 6.73 -0.10
C VAL A 118 10.62 7.51 1.13
N ASN A 119 9.52 8.23 0.98
CA ASN A 119 8.85 8.86 2.11
C ASN A 119 7.71 7.98 2.62
N GLN A 120 7.38 8.11 3.91
CA GLN A 120 6.17 7.49 4.43
C GLN A 120 4.95 7.92 3.62
N GLY A 121 4.11 6.95 3.27
CA GLY A 121 2.92 7.15 2.46
C GLY A 121 3.15 6.96 0.96
N ASP A 122 4.38 6.94 0.45
CA ASP A 122 4.63 6.72 -0.99
C ASP A 122 4.10 5.35 -1.46
N ARG A 123 3.51 5.32 -2.66
CA ARG A 123 3.21 4.06 -3.38
C ARG A 123 4.45 3.65 -4.14
N VAL A 124 5.08 2.55 -3.73
CA VAL A 124 6.34 2.08 -4.28
C VAL A 124 6.09 0.96 -5.29
N ARG A 125 6.75 1.05 -6.45
CA ARG A 125 6.79 0.01 -7.49
C ARG A 125 8.25 -0.38 -7.77
N LEU A 126 8.61 -1.61 -7.49
CA LEU A 126 9.94 -2.17 -7.76
C LEU A 126 9.85 -3.05 -9.00
N ASN A 127 10.49 -2.63 -10.09
CA ASN A 127 10.63 -3.41 -11.32
C ASN A 127 11.98 -4.11 -11.29
N ILE A 128 11.98 -5.41 -11.00
CA ILE A 128 13.18 -6.18 -10.68
C ILE A 128 13.45 -7.16 -11.83
N LYS A 129 14.67 -7.17 -12.36
CA LYS A 129 15.10 -8.14 -13.39
C LYS A 129 16.16 -9.09 -12.83
N SER A 130 15.97 -10.40 -13.01
CA SER A 130 17.06 -11.37 -12.79
C SER A 130 17.99 -11.42 -14.01
N VAL A 131 19.30 -11.41 -13.77
CA VAL A 131 20.30 -11.54 -14.84
C VAL A 131 21.05 -12.89 -14.83
N ASP A 132 20.77 -13.78 -13.88
CA ASP A 132 21.51 -15.03 -13.75
C ASP A 132 20.69 -16.27 -13.31
N VAL A 133 20.10 -16.27 -12.12
CA VAL A 133 19.38 -17.41 -11.54
C VAL A 133 17.99 -16.99 -11.05
N ALA A 134 17.16 -17.95 -10.64
CA ALA A 134 15.91 -17.61 -9.99
C ALA A 134 16.16 -16.88 -8.66
N HIS A 135 15.38 -15.84 -8.41
CA HIS A 135 15.41 -15.05 -7.18
C HIS A 135 13.98 -14.80 -6.70
N GLY A 136 13.87 -14.26 -5.51
CA GLY A 136 12.63 -13.63 -5.06
C GLY A 136 12.94 -12.47 -4.14
N ILE A 137 11.99 -11.58 -3.93
CA ILE A 137 12.06 -10.48 -2.99
C ILE A 137 11.01 -10.71 -1.90
N LEU A 138 11.48 -10.80 -0.66
CA LEU A 138 10.66 -10.88 0.52
C LEU A 138 10.90 -9.64 1.38
N LEU A 139 9.84 -8.87 1.62
CA LEU A 139 9.83 -7.71 2.50
C LEU A 139 8.60 -7.83 3.41
N PRO A 140 8.72 -8.54 4.55
CA PRO A 140 7.59 -8.90 5.41
C PRO A 140 6.85 -7.68 5.95
N ASP A 141 7.57 -6.61 6.25
CA ASP A 141 7.02 -5.36 6.79
C ASP A 141 5.94 -4.73 5.92
N PHE A 142 5.96 -4.99 4.62
CA PHE A 142 5.02 -4.44 3.65
C PHE A 142 4.26 -5.55 2.89
N ASN A 143 4.28 -6.78 3.43
CA ASN A 143 3.59 -7.95 2.89
C ASN A 143 3.92 -8.24 1.40
N VAL A 144 5.19 -8.04 1.04
CA VAL A 144 5.71 -8.34 -0.30
C VAL A 144 6.44 -9.68 -0.27
N ASP A 145 6.00 -10.60 -1.12
CA ASP A 145 6.67 -11.86 -1.45
C ASP A 145 6.48 -12.11 -2.96
N VAL A 146 7.53 -11.91 -3.74
CA VAL A 146 7.50 -12.07 -5.21
C VAL A 146 8.69 -12.90 -5.65
N LYS A 147 8.46 -13.88 -6.53
CA LYS A 147 9.49 -14.78 -7.06
C LYS A 147 9.54 -14.67 -8.59
N PHE A 148 10.73 -14.87 -9.16
CA PHE A 148 10.94 -14.74 -10.60
C PHE A 148 12.11 -15.60 -11.08
N ALA A 149 11.99 -16.13 -12.30
CA ALA A 149 12.99 -17.02 -12.86
C ALA A 149 14.21 -16.26 -13.41
N ALA A 150 15.23 -17.01 -13.80
CA ALA A 150 16.42 -16.47 -14.46
C ALA A 150 16.05 -15.75 -15.77
N GLY A 151 16.54 -14.53 -15.95
CA GLY A 151 16.27 -13.72 -17.15
C GLY A 151 14.90 -13.04 -17.18
N GLU A 152 14.00 -13.36 -16.25
CA GLU A 152 12.68 -12.74 -16.14
C GLU A 152 12.69 -11.45 -15.33
N SER A 153 11.60 -10.70 -15.43
CA SER A 153 11.33 -9.51 -14.63
C SER A 153 10.06 -9.68 -13.81
N ALA A 154 10.03 -9.05 -12.64
CA ALA A 154 8.88 -9.04 -11.74
C ALA A 154 8.62 -7.63 -11.22
N THR A 155 7.37 -7.38 -10.84
CA THR A 155 6.98 -6.13 -10.21
C THR A 155 6.46 -6.39 -8.80
N ALA A 156 7.03 -5.70 -7.82
CA ALA A 156 6.50 -5.65 -6.45
C ALA A 156 5.94 -4.26 -6.16
N GLU A 157 4.69 -4.19 -5.68
CA GLU A 157 4.04 -2.94 -5.31
C GLU A 157 3.59 -2.95 -3.85
N PHE A 158 3.82 -1.84 -3.15
CA PHE A 158 3.36 -1.66 -1.77
C PHE A 158 3.24 -0.17 -1.44
N VAL A 159 2.63 0.15 -0.29
CA VAL A 159 2.60 1.51 0.26
C VAL A 159 3.54 1.56 1.47
N ALA A 160 4.43 2.54 1.52
CA ALA A 160 5.41 2.73 2.59
C ALA A 160 4.74 3.30 3.86
N THR A 161 3.92 2.51 4.54
CA THR A 161 3.11 2.95 5.70
C THR A 161 3.89 3.17 7.00
N LYS A 162 5.14 2.68 7.10
CA LYS A 162 5.96 2.72 8.33
C LYS A 162 7.30 3.39 8.06
N LYS A 163 7.70 4.33 8.91
CA LYS A 163 9.04 4.94 8.90
C LYS A 163 10.10 3.99 9.45
N GLY A 164 11.32 4.12 8.97
CA GLY A 164 12.48 3.35 9.43
C GLY A 164 13.25 2.67 8.31
N ALA A 165 14.18 1.80 8.69
CA ALA A 165 14.96 0.97 7.78
C ALA A 165 14.45 -0.47 7.81
N PHE A 166 14.07 -1.01 6.66
CA PHE A 166 13.51 -2.34 6.50
C PHE A 166 14.38 -3.17 5.57
N THR A 167 14.65 -4.41 5.94
CA THR A 167 15.46 -5.30 5.11
C THR A 167 14.56 -6.14 4.21
N PHE A 168 14.84 -6.13 2.91
CA PHE A 168 14.30 -7.13 1.99
C PHE A 168 15.37 -8.19 1.67
N ARG A 169 14.95 -9.44 1.48
CA ARG A 169 15.86 -10.59 1.30
C ARG A 169 15.44 -11.45 0.12
N CYS A 170 16.37 -12.27 -0.35
CA CYS A 170 16.02 -13.35 -1.27
C CYS A 170 15.33 -14.50 -0.53
N ASN A 171 14.15 -14.94 -1.01
CA ASN A 171 13.41 -16.08 -0.45
C ASN A 171 13.39 -17.31 -1.37
N VAL A 172 14.23 -17.29 -2.41
CA VAL A 172 14.48 -18.41 -3.33
C VAL A 172 15.95 -18.78 -3.24
N PHE A 173 16.26 -20.06 -2.98
CA PHE A 173 17.66 -20.50 -2.90
C PHE A 173 18.40 -20.22 -4.22
N CYS A 174 19.37 -19.32 -4.18
CA CYS A 174 20.09 -18.81 -5.35
C CYS A 174 21.61 -19.10 -5.33
N GLY A 175 22.05 -19.98 -4.43
CA GLY A 175 23.45 -20.41 -4.27
C GLY A 175 24.02 -20.18 -2.87
N GLU A 176 25.32 -20.39 -2.70
CA GLU A 176 25.98 -20.37 -1.38
C GLU A 176 25.85 -19.05 -0.62
N GLY A 177 25.92 -17.91 -1.31
CA GLY A 177 25.71 -16.59 -0.71
C GLY A 177 24.24 -16.20 -0.48
N HIS A 178 23.28 -17.11 -0.68
CA HIS A 178 21.84 -16.82 -0.57
C HIS A 178 21.47 -16.16 0.76
N SER A 179 22.02 -16.62 1.88
CA SER A 179 21.74 -16.06 3.22
C SER A 179 22.21 -14.62 3.39
N GLY A 180 23.20 -14.18 2.60
CA GLY A 180 23.74 -12.83 2.59
C GLY A 180 23.01 -11.88 1.64
N MET A 181 22.11 -12.38 0.79
CA MET A 181 21.42 -11.58 -0.22
C MET A 181 20.32 -10.71 0.41
N ALA A 182 20.71 -9.51 0.83
CA ALA A 182 19.85 -8.55 1.50
C ALA A 182 20.00 -7.15 0.90
N GLY A 183 18.91 -6.39 0.88
CA GLY A 183 18.91 -4.96 0.55
C GLY A 183 18.08 -4.18 1.57
N THR A 184 18.15 -2.85 1.49
CA THR A 184 17.55 -1.95 2.47
C THR A 184 16.53 -1.03 1.82
N LEU A 185 15.34 -0.95 2.41
CA LEU A 185 14.36 0.09 2.17
C LEU A 185 14.44 1.11 3.32
N ILE A 186 14.71 2.38 3.00
CA ILE A 186 14.66 3.49 3.94
C ILE A 186 13.37 4.26 3.70
N VAL A 187 12.58 4.44 4.76
CA VAL A 187 11.34 5.21 4.75
C VAL A 187 11.48 6.40 5.71
N ASN A 188 11.46 7.61 5.14
CA ASN A 188 11.61 8.88 5.87
C ASN A 188 10.30 9.43 6.43
#